data_AF-A0A951H4B9-F1
#
_entry.id   AF-A0A951H4B9-F1
#
_cell.length_a   1.000
_cell.length_b   1.000
_cell.length_c   1.000
_cell.angle_alpha   90.00
_cell.angle_beta   90.00
_cell.angle_gamma   90.00
#
_symmetry.space_group_name_H-M   'P 1'
#
loop_
_entity.id
_entity.type
_entity.pdbx_description
1 polymer ?
#
loop_
_entity_poly.entity_id
_entity_poly.type
_entity_poly.pdbx_seq_one_letter_code
_entity_poly.pdbx_strand_id
1 'polypeptide(L)'
;MQKRNWQPCFLWLMLVSGGCLTGWGAETAQDNAWVQGTIVSVRGNILVIRPQWRPKPKRVAFGDKTEIALYERVTRSALKPGRRISLGGRYNATEGLRVNWVEVIEAPGFTTPKYDGLIFNQERTYANGGGTLKSVSPFVFADDKGKEFKADVSKLRGIWRMIRGNRNQLLIGTRVEVQGQDMPDEVLRASHIYPDRSQAPFGTMFGTILSIQGNRIEIRPRFTSDKLAVSLKPACRFMQQATLPENAIKVGQHVTFWGEARGQSGGLQLEDGDKPSDVKALALVLGNNRFPSAQGENAPRYYSGQLISLEPNVQLKLPSGQAIRILPTAQMPIARLNTITLNALHPGQEAMFVLSRHKDSSFETSTIILDASPWVGYGG
;
A
#
# COMPACT_ATOMS: atom_id res chain seq x y z
N MET A 1 49.90 21.24 58.36
CA MET A 1 49.46 20.03 59.09
C MET A 1 48.29 19.45 58.31
N GLN A 2 48.17 18.18 57.89
CA GLN A 2 48.90 16.94 58.10
C GLN A 2 48.61 16.02 56.88
N LYS A 3 49.68 15.40 56.36
CA LYS A 3 49.89 14.05 55.79
C LYS A 3 48.93 13.34 54.80
N ARG A 4 49.64 12.67 53.87
CA ARG A 4 49.31 11.73 52.78
C ARG A 4 49.06 10.27 53.24
N ASN A 5 48.44 9.52 52.31
CA ASN A 5 48.55 8.07 51.98
C ASN A 5 47.98 7.08 53.01
N TRP A 6 47.29 5.98 52.63
CA TRP A 6 47.76 4.79 51.89
C TRP A 6 46.63 4.03 51.14
N GLN A 7 46.92 3.45 49.96
CA GLN A 7 46.23 2.29 49.32
C GLN A 7 46.83 0.96 49.90
N PRO A 8 46.60 -0.31 49.45
CA PRO A 8 45.77 -0.91 48.36
C PRO A 8 45.10 -2.30 48.74
N CYS A 9 44.70 -3.08 47.70
CA CYS A 9 44.47 -4.55 47.64
C CYS A 9 42.99 -5.03 47.73
N PHE A 10 42.46 -6.01 46.99
CA PHE A 10 43.02 -7.11 46.17
C PHE A 10 42.06 -7.49 45.03
N LEU A 11 42.64 -7.93 43.91
CA LEU A 11 42.06 -8.58 42.74
C LEU A 11 41.73 -10.06 43.06
N TRP A 12 40.60 -10.61 42.62
CA TRP A 12 40.50 -12.03 42.25
C TRP A 12 39.59 -12.21 41.03
N LEU A 13 40.15 -12.90 40.04
CA LEU A 13 39.59 -13.37 38.79
C LEU A 13 38.97 -14.76 39.04
N MET A 14 37.83 -15.10 38.42
CA MET A 14 37.62 -16.41 37.80
C MET A 14 36.35 -16.43 36.93
N LEU A 15 36.57 -16.65 35.64
CA LEU A 15 35.65 -17.32 34.72
C LEU A 15 35.47 -18.79 35.15
N VAL A 16 34.30 -19.37 34.92
CA VAL A 16 34.08 -20.65 34.19
C VAL A 16 32.57 -20.99 34.19
N SER A 17 32.01 -20.94 32.99
CA SER A 17 30.95 -21.75 32.37
C SER A 17 29.71 -22.26 33.13
N GLY A 18 28.57 -22.14 32.45
CA GLY A 18 27.57 -23.21 32.40
C GLY A 18 26.22 -22.84 32.99
N GLY A 19 25.24 -22.52 32.15
CA GLY A 19 23.87 -22.29 32.63
C GLY A 19 22.95 -21.62 31.62
N CYS A 20 22.79 -22.22 30.45
CA CYS A 20 21.72 -21.91 29.52
C CYS A 20 20.39 -22.34 30.15
N LEU A 21 19.59 -21.44 30.72
CA LEU A 21 18.17 -21.69 31.01
C LEU A 21 17.33 -20.42 30.70
N THR A 22 16.80 -20.47 29.50
CA THR A 22 15.52 -19.90 29.02
C THR A 22 14.60 -19.30 30.08
N GLY A 23 14.57 -17.97 30.13
CA GLY A 23 13.47 -17.17 30.67
C GLY A 23 12.91 -16.27 29.58
N TRP A 24 12.47 -16.85 28.46
CA TRP A 24 11.64 -16.12 27.49
C TRP A 24 10.25 -15.99 28.11
N GLY A 25 10.08 -14.95 28.92
CA GLY A 25 8.75 -14.46 29.25
C GLY A 25 8.08 -14.02 27.96
N ALA A 26 7.11 -14.81 27.52
CA ALA A 26 6.18 -14.43 26.46
C ALA A 26 5.25 -13.34 27.01
N GLU A 27 5.76 -12.13 27.15
CA GLU A 27 4.90 -10.97 26.99
C GLU A 27 4.53 -10.92 25.51
N THR A 28 3.25 -11.16 25.22
CA THR A 28 2.65 -10.86 23.92
C THR A 28 2.84 -9.37 23.66
N ALA A 29 3.96 -9.02 23.02
CA ALA A 29 4.19 -7.69 22.49
C ALA A 29 2.98 -7.35 21.62
N GLN A 30 2.20 -6.37 22.07
CA GLN A 30 1.02 -5.93 21.37
C GLN A 30 1.50 -5.30 20.05
N ASP A 31 1.06 -5.87 18.92
CA ASP A 31 1.36 -5.37 17.57
C ASP A 31 0.74 -3.98 17.38
N ASN A 32 1.41 -2.95 17.90
CA ASN A 32 0.88 -1.59 17.94
C ASN A 32 1.42 -0.73 16.77
N ALA A 33 2.42 -1.23 16.03
CA ALA A 33 3.01 -0.52 14.90
C ALA A 33 2.64 -1.19 13.58
N TRP A 34 2.24 -0.38 12.60
CA TRP A 34 1.97 -0.85 11.25
C TRP A 34 2.49 0.14 10.21
N VAL A 35 2.76 -0.37 9.01
CA VAL A 35 3.10 0.43 7.84
C VAL A 35 2.46 -0.17 6.60
N GLN A 36 1.76 0.66 5.83
CA GLN A 36 1.26 0.30 4.52
C GLN A 36 2.03 1.08 3.46
N GLY A 37 2.50 0.39 2.43
CA GLY A 37 3.30 1.02 1.39
C GLY A 37 3.82 0.03 0.36
N THR A 38 4.78 0.48 -0.44
CA THR A 38 5.40 -0.34 -1.49
C THR A 38 6.78 -0.78 -1.03
N ILE A 39 7.11 -2.07 -1.18
CA ILE A 39 8.48 -2.55 -0.98
C ILE A 39 9.36 -1.90 -2.04
N VAL A 40 10.39 -1.15 -1.64
CA VAL A 40 11.33 -0.49 -2.56
C VAL A 40 12.73 -1.11 -2.51
N SER A 41 13.03 -1.91 -1.50
CA SER A 41 14.26 -2.70 -1.39
C SER A 41 14.02 -3.95 -0.57
N VAL A 42 14.76 -5.02 -0.90
CA VAL A 42 14.82 -6.27 -0.14
C VAL A 42 16.28 -6.67 -0.07
N ARG A 43 16.86 -6.73 1.13
CA ARG A 43 18.24 -7.19 1.34
C ARG A 43 18.29 -8.11 2.55
N GLY A 44 18.55 -9.39 2.28
CA GLY A 44 18.47 -10.43 3.31
C GLY A 44 17.09 -10.43 3.97
N ASN A 45 17.07 -10.21 5.27
CA ASN A 45 15.87 -10.23 6.12
C ASN A 45 15.32 -8.81 6.42
N ILE A 46 15.67 -7.83 5.58
CA ILE A 46 15.22 -6.45 5.72
C ILE A 46 14.51 -6.02 4.42
N LEU A 47 13.28 -5.52 4.56
CA LEU A 47 12.59 -4.74 3.56
C LEU A 47 12.78 -3.26 3.84
N VAL A 48 12.78 -2.45 2.78
CA VAL A 48 12.51 -1.01 2.89
C VAL A 48 11.16 -0.77 2.24
N ILE A 49 10.22 -0.22 3.00
CA ILE A 49 8.87 0.11 2.54
C ILE A 49 8.80 1.63 2.38
N ARG A 50 8.37 2.10 1.21
CA ARG A 50 7.95 3.50 1.04
C ARG A 50 6.48 3.58 1.48
N PRO A 51 6.16 4.20 2.64
CA PRO A 51 4.78 4.28 3.09
C PRO A 51 3.94 5.10 2.11
N GLN A 52 2.67 4.76 1.98
CA GLN A 52 1.74 5.51 1.12
C GLN A 52 1.51 6.95 1.61
N TRP A 53 1.62 7.19 2.92
CA TRP A 53 1.18 8.43 3.58
C TRP A 53 2.28 9.14 4.38
N ARG A 54 3.55 8.76 4.18
CA ARG A 54 4.68 9.35 4.91
C ARG A 54 5.85 9.56 3.97
N PRO A 55 6.61 10.66 4.08
CA PRO A 55 7.74 10.96 3.20
C PRO A 55 9.00 10.10 3.47
N LYS A 56 9.14 9.51 4.65
CA LYS A 56 10.33 8.71 5.02
C LYS A 56 10.07 7.21 4.76
N PRO A 57 10.96 6.51 4.02
CA PRO A 57 10.94 5.06 3.95
C PRO A 57 11.07 4.41 5.34
N LYS A 58 10.34 3.33 5.58
CA LYS A 58 10.40 2.53 6.81
C LYS A 58 11.18 1.25 6.56
N ARG A 59 12.18 0.98 7.40
CA ARG A 59 12.89 -0.31 7.39
C ARG A 59 12.05 -1.32 8.17
N VAL A 60 11.92 -2.52 7.61
CA VAL A 60 11.16 -3.61 8.20
C VAL A 60 12.04 -4.85 8.26
N ALA A 61 12.31 -5.35 9.46
CA ALA A 61 12.99 -6.63 9.65
C ALA A 61 11.95 -7.75 9.74
N PHE A 62 12.20 -8.86 9.04
CA PHE A 62 11.35 -10.05 9.08
C PHE A 62 12.23 -11.30 9.22
N GLY A 63 11.65 -12.40 9.70
CA GLY A 63 12.40 -13.65 9.88
C GLY A 63 11.48 -14.87 9.86
N ASP A 64 11.99 -16.00 10.36
CA ASP A 64 11.26 -17.29 10.29
C ASP A 64 9.93 -17.29 11.07
N LYS A 65 9.79 -16.38 12.03
CA LYS A 65 8.57 -16.18 12.82
C LYS A 65 7.59 -15.17 12.21
N THR A 66 7.98 -14.46 11.15
CA THR A 66 7.10 -13.50 10.48
C THR A 66 6.11 -14.26 9.59
N GLU A 67 4.82 -14.05 9.83
CA GLU A 67 3.77 -14.58 8.97
C GLU A 67 3.71 -13.77 7.67
N ILE A 68 3.99 -14.41 6.54
CA ILE A 68 3.85 -13.80 5.22
C ILE A 68 2.58 -14.37 4.58
N ALA A 69 1.63 -13.50 4.26
CA ALA A 69 0.40 -13.87 3.56
C ALA A 69 0.54 -13.68 2.05
N LEU A 70 -0.26 -14.42 1.30
CA LEU A 70 -0.61 -14.09 -0.08
C LEU A 70 -2.12 -14.18 -0.25
N TYR A 71 -2.64 -13.41 -1.19
CA TYR A 71 -4.03 -13.49 -1.60
C TYR A 71 -4.14 -14.08 -2.99
N GLU A 72 -4.95 -15.13 -3.11
CA GLU A 72 -5.40 -15.65 -4.39
C GLU A 72 -6.88 -15.38 -4.56
N ARG A 73 -7.30 -14.99 -5.77
CA ARG A 73 -8.72 -14.82 -6.05
C ARG A 73 -9.35 -16.18 -6.29
N VAL A 74 -10.45 -16.43 -5.60
CA VAL A 74 -11.22 -17.68 -5.70
C VAL A 74 -12.66 -17.38 -6.09
N THR A 75 -13.36 -18.42 -6.53
CA THR A 75 -14.78 -18.35 -6.90
C THR A 75 -15.68 -18.49 -5.66
N ARG A 76 -16.98 -18.26 -5.84
CA ARG A 76 -18.00 -18.45 -4.78
C ARG A 76 -18.01 -19.85 -4.17
N SER A 77 -17.55 -20.87 -4.89
CA SER A 77 -17.48 -22.25 -4.37
C SER A 77 -16.47 -22.44 -3.23
N ALA A 78 -15.58 -21.47 -2.98
CA ALA A 78 -14.71 -21.47 -1.81
C ALA A 78 -15.45 -21.10 -0.51
N LEU A 79 -16.60 -20.42 -0.61
CA LEU A 79 -17.43 -20.09 0.54
C LEU A 79 -18.24 -21.31 0.94
N LYS A 80 -17.93 -21.91 2.10
CA LYS A 80 -18.62 -23.08 2.64
C LYS A 80 -18.94 -22.86 4.12
N PRO A 81 -20.13 -23.31 4.59
CA PRO A 81 -20.42 -23.34 6.02
C PRO A 81 -19.28 -24.00 6.82
N GLY A 82 -18.99 -23.47 8.00
CA GLY A 82 -17.89 -23.89 8.87
C GLY A 82 -16.53 -23.25 8.56
N ARG A 83 -16.37 -22.55 7.43
CA ARG A 83 -15.11 -21.85 7.12
C ARG A 83 -14.96 -20.55 7.90
N ARG A 84 -13.72 -20.26 8.33
CA ARG A 84 -13.35 -18.94 8.84
C ARG A 84 -13.27 -17.95 7.69
N ILE A 85 -13.87 -16.79 7.90
CA ILE A 85 -13.84 -15.70 6.95
C ILE A 85 -13.50 -14.37 7.62
N SER A 86 -12.90 -13.47 6.84
CA SER A 86 -12.96 -12.03 7.09
C SER A 86 -13.77 -11.38 5.98
N LEU A 87 -14.38 -10.25 6.25
CA LEU A 87 -15.11 -9.48 5.26
C LEU A 87 -15.06 -8.00 5.58
N GLY A 88 -15.32 -7.21 4.54
CA GLY A 88 -15.43 -5.77 4.66
C GLY A 88 -16.33 -5.20 3.59
N GLY A 89 -16.96 -4.09 3.93
CA GLY A 89 -17.96 -3.50 3.07
C GLY A 89 -18.54 -2.22 3.62
N ARG A 90 -19.48 -1.68 2.85
CA ARG A 90 -20.23 -0.49 3.25
C ARG A 90 -21.25 -0.88 4.32
N TYR A 91 -21.36 -0.06 5.34
CA TYR A 91 -22.37 -0.22 6.37
C TYR A 91 -23.38 0.92 6.30
N ASN A 92 -24.65 0.57 6.49
CA ASN A 92 -25.74 1.49 6.69
C ASN A 92 -26.62 0.95 7.83
N ALA A 93 -27.09 1.81 8.73
CA ALA A 93 -27.88 1.37 9.87
C ALA A 93 -29.23 0.73 9.47
N THR A 94 -29.82 1.16 8.36
CA THR A 94 -31.10 0.67 7.83
C THR A 94 -30.92 -0.57 6.95
N GLU A 95 -29.95 -0.54 6.04
CA GLU A 95 -29.72 -1.62 5.06
C GLU A 95 -28.80 -2.74 5.58
N GLY A 96 -28.07 -2.50 6.67
CA GLY A 96 -27.08 -3.40 7.22
C GLY A 96 -25.74 -3.38 6.48
N LEU A 97 -25.00 -4.48 6.58
CA LEU A 97 -23.68 -4.62 5.97
C LEU A 97 -23.80 -5.11 4.52
N ARG A 98 -23.35 -4.29 3.57
CA ARG A 98 -23.19 -4.66 2.16
C ARG A 98 -21.72 -4.96 1.88
N VAL A 99 -21.41 -6.22 1.65
CA VAL A 99 -20.06 -6.77 1.53
C VAL A 99 -19.45 -6.46 0.17
N ASN A 100 -18.25 -5.89 0.16
CA ASN A 100 -17.46 -5.64 -1.06
C ASN A 100 -16.47 -6.76 -1.33
N TRP A 101 -15.91 -7.36 -0.27
CA TRP A 101 -14.95 -8.46 -0.35
C TRP A 101 -15.17 -9.46 0.78
N VAL A 102 -14.83 -10.72 0.49
CA VAL A 102 -14.73 -11.78 1.50
C VAL A 102 -13.37 -12.44 1.37
N GLU A 103 -12.79 -12.77 2.50
CA GLU A 103 -11.57 -13.55 2.61
C GLU A 103 -11.87 -14.87 3.29
N VAL A 104 -11.42 -15.95 2.68
CA VAL A 104 -11.44 -17.28 3.25
C VAL A 104 -10.09 -17.50 3.94
N ILE A 105 -10.14 -17.72 5.25
CA ILE A 105 -8.98 -17.97 6.08
C ILE A 105 -8.85 -19.50 6.19
N GLU A 106 -8.04 -20.09 5.30
CA GLU A 106 -7.94 -21.55 5.14
C GLU A 106 -6.57 -22.12 5.54
N ALA A 107 -5.57 -21.29 5.84
CA ALA A 107 -4.20 -21.75 5.95
C ALA A 107 -3.79 -22.13 7.39
N PRO A 108 -3.32 -23.37 7.63
CA PRO A 108 -2.70 -23.76 8.89
C PRO A 108 -1.44 -22.93 9.14
N GLY A 109 -1.29 -22.43 10.37
CA GLY A 109 -0.13 -21.63 10.80
C GLY A 109 -0.26 -20.12 10.60
N PHE A 110 -1.44 -19.60 10.24
CA PHE A 110 -1.76 -18.19 10.47
C PHE A 110 -2.46 -18.04 11.81
N THR A 111 -2.08 -17.00 12.54
CA THR A 111 -2.85 -16.55 13.71
C THR A 111 -4.20 -16.04 13.20
N THR A 112 -5.26 -16.83 13.43
CA THR A 112 -6.60 -16.43 12.97
C THR A 112 -7.05 -15.24 13.81
N PRO A 113 -7.40 -14.10 13.20
CA PRO A 113 -7.91 -12.96 13.96
C PRO A 113 -9.15 -13.39 14.74
N LYS A 114 -9.19 -13.01 16.02
CA LYS A 114 -10.42 -13.11 16.80
C LYS A 114 -11.32 -11.94 16.42
N TYR A 115 -12.56 -12.24 16.10
CA TYR A 115 -13.59 -11.27 15.80
C TYR A 115 -14.59 -11.23 16.95
N ASP A 116 -14.77 -10.04 17.51
CA ASP A 116 -15.77 -9.72 18.52
C ASP A 116 -16.69 -8.66 17.94
N GLY A 117 -17.65 -9.10 17.13
CA GLY A 117 -18.53 -8.27 16.35
C GLY A 117 -17.91 -7.58 15.12
N LEU A 118 -18.67 -6.60 14.61
CA LEU A 118 -18.24 -5.73 13.52
C LEU A 118 -17.44 -4.55 14.07
N ILE A 119 -16.32 -4.27 13.43
CA ILE A 119 -15.51 -3.08 13.66
C ILE A 119 -15.94 -2.04 12.63
N PHE A 120 -16.17 -0.81 13.08
CA PHE A 120 -16.64 0.29 12.23
C PHE A 120 -15.56 1.34 12.09
N ASN A 121 -15.51 2.02 10.94
CA ASN A 121 -14.80 3.28 10.86
C ASN A 121 -15.49 4.35 11.74
N GLN A 122 -14.82 5.48 11.96
CA GLN A 122 -15.33 6.56 12.82
C GLN A 122 -16.72 7.07 12.39
N GLU A 123 -16.96 7.14 11.07
CA GLU A 123 -18.22 7.60 10.50
C GLU A 123 -19.31 6.51 10.41
N ARG A 124 -18.98 5.27 10.76
CA ARG A 124 -19.85 4.08 10.59
C ARG A 124 -20.41 3.91 9.18
N THR A 125 -19.68 4.33 8.16
CA THR A 125 -20.03 4.14 6.74
C THR A 125 -19.37 2.89 6.15
N TYR A 126 -18.39 2.33 6.86
CA TYR A 126 -17.69 1.10 6.52
C TYR A 126 -17.61 0.21 7.76
N ALA A 127 -17.75 -1.10 7.56
CA ALA A 127 -17.48 -2.07 8.60
C ALA A 127 -16.65 -3.23 8.06
N ASN A 128 -15.75 -3.69 8.90
CA ASN A 128 -15.01 -4.94 8.74
C ASN A 128 -15.36 -5.90 9.88
N GLY A 129 -15.18 -7.18 9.62
CA GLY A 129 -15.42 -8.21 10.61
C GLY A 129 -15.03 -9.56 10.06
N GLY A 130 -15.49 -10.59 10.75
CA GLY A 130 -15.20 -11.95 10.39
C GLY A 130 -15.74 -12.90 11.42
N GLY A 131 -15.48 -14.18 11.19
CA GLY A 131 -16.07 -15.23 11.99
C GLY A 131 -16.13 -16.55 11.25
N THR A 132 -16.98 -17.43 11.74
CA THR A 132 -17.30 -18.70 11.10
C THR A 132 -18.54 -18.52 10.22
N LEU A 133 -18.39 -18.79 8.91
CA LEU A 133 -19.48 -18.76 7.95
C LEU A 133 -20.52 -19.84 8.31
N LYS A 134 -21.78 -19.46 8.51
CA LYS A 134 -22.89 -20.36 8.85
C LYS A 134 -23.72 -20.74 7.64
N SER A 135 -23.96 -19.78 6.74
CA SER A 135 -24.69 -20.00 5.49
C SER A 135 -24.18 -19.07 4.39
N VAL A 136 -24.21 -19.54 3.14
CA VAL A 136 -23.81 -18.76 1.95
C VAL A 136 -25.01 -18.04 1.33
N SER A 137 -26.21 -18.63 1.45
CA SER A 137 -27.47 -18.08 0.93
C SER A 137 -28.62 -18.47 1.86
N PRO A 138 -29.10 -17.55 2.72
CA PRO A 138 -28.62 -16.18 2.93
C PRO A 138 -27.17 -16.15 3.47
N PHE A 139 -26.44 -15.07 3.22
CA PHE A 139 -25.06 -14.96 3.70
C PHE A 139 -25.03 -14.59 5.19
N VAL A 140 -24.66 -15.54 6.04
CA VAL A 140 -24.68 -15.44 7.50
C VAL A 140 -23.38 -15.96 8.08
N PHE A 141 -22.76 -15.21 8.99
CA PHE A 141 -21.57 -15.62 9.73
C PHE A 141 -21.73 -15.34 11.22
N ALA A 142 -21.02 -16.09 12.06
CA ALA A 142 -21.00 -15.89 13.51
C ALA A 142 -19.60 -15.48 13.96
N ASP A 143 -19.50 -14.45 14.79
CA ASP A 143 -18.23 -14.05 15.40
C ASP A 143 -17.73 -15.08 16.43
N ASP A 144 -16.61 -14.83 17.09
CA ASP A 144 -16.03 -15.78 18.05
C ASP A 144 -16.80 -15.88 19.38
N LYS A 145 -17.77 -15.00 19.62
CA LYS A 145 -18.74 -15.11 20.73
C LYS A 145 -20.03 -15.80 20.32
N GLY A 146 -20.15 -16.21 19.05
CA GLY A 146 -21.33 -16.88 18.51
C GLY A 146 -22.45 -15.92 18.10
N LYS A 147 -22.22 -14.60 18.11
CA LYS A 147 -23.22 -13.63 17.64
C LYS A 147 -23.29 -13.69 16.13
N GLU A 148 -24.50 -13.85 15.60
CA GLU A 148 -24.74 -13.97 14.16
C GLU A 148 -24.95 -12.61 13.48
N PHE A 149 -24.41 -12.50 12.28
CA PHE A 149 -24.50 -11.33 11.42
C PHE A 149 -24.96 -11.77 10.04
N LYS A 150 -25.99 -11.08 9.52
CA LYS A 150 -26.45 -11.20 8.14
C LYS A 150 -25.79 -10.11 7.30
N ALA A 151 -25.33 -10.45 6.11
CA ALA A 151 -24.71 -9.49 5.21
C ALA A 151 -25.23 -9.66 3.77
N ASP A 152 -25.34 -8.54 3.05
CA ASP A 152 -25.68 -8.55 1.63
C ASP A 152 -24.42 -8.74 0.78
N VAL A 153 -24.39 -9.79 -0.04
CA VAL A 153 -23.29 -10.13 -0.96
C VAL A 153 -23.65 -9.89 -2.44
N SER A 154 -24.74 -9.18 -2.72
CA SER A 154 -25.20 -8.86 -4.08
C SER A 154 -24.18 -8.05 -4.90
N LYS A 155 -23.34 -7.25 -4.23
CA LYS A 155 -22.28 -6.42 -4.84
C LYS A 155 -20.86 -6.91 -4.55
N LEU A 156 -20.71 -8.17 -4.15
CA LEU A 156 -19.42 -8.78 -3.85
C LEU A 156 -18.49 -8.69 -5.07
N ARG A 157 -17.37 -7.97 -4.92
CA ARG A 157 -16.39 -7.71 -6.00
C ARG A 157 -15.35 -8.81 -6.11
N GLY A 158 -15.02 -9.49 -5.01
CA GLY A 158 -14.02 -10.53 -4.99
C GLY A 158 -14.10 -11.41 -3.75
N ILE A 159 -13.73 -12.67 -3.94
CA ILE A 159 -13.46 -13.59 -2.85
C ILE A 159 -11.99 -13.93 -2.94
N TRP A 160 -11.31 -13.80 -1.81
CA TRP A 160 -9.90 -14.03 -1.70
C TRP A 160 -9.68 -15.22 -0.78
N ARG A 161 -8.71 -16.05 -1.09
CA ARG A 161 -8.17 -17.01 -0.13
C ARG A 161 -6.81 -16.51 0.31
N MET A 162 -6.63 -16.45 1.61
CA MET A 162 -5.33 -16.18 2.20
C MET A 162 -4.55 -17.50 2.28
N ILE A 163 -3.38 -17.52 1.65
CA ILE A 163 -2.47 -18.68 1.64
C ILE A 163 -1.13 -18.29 2.24
N ARG A 164 -0.38 -19.29 2.72
CA ARG A 164 0.94 -19.06 3.31
C ARG A 164 1.93 -18.67 2.24
N GLY A 165 2.51 -17.49 2.41
CA GLY A 165 3.61 -17.00 1.59
C GLY A 165 4.97 -17.34 2.17
N ASN A 166 6.02 -16.94 1.46
CA ASN A 166 7.40 -17.06 1.88
C ASN A 166 8.21 -15.83 1.48
N ARG A 167 9.44 -15.71 2.00
CA ARG A 167 10.30 -14.55 1.77
C ARG A 167 10.55 -14.25 0.29
N ASN A 168 10.61 -15.27 -0.57
CA ASN A 168 10.91 -15.11 -2.00
C ASN A 168 9.73 -14.47 -2.75
N GLN A 169 8.60 -14.23 -2.06
CA GLN A 169 7.45 -13.57 -2.62
C GLN A 169 7.36 -12.09 -2.25
N LEU A 170 8.19 -11.64 -1.28
CA LEU A 170 8.33 -10.24 -0.91
C LEU A 170 9.23 -9.57 -1.95
N LEU A 171 8.62 -9.03 -2.99
CA LEU A 171 9.36 -8.44 -4.11
C LEU A 171 9.29 -6.92 -4.05
N ILE A 172 10.34 -6.30 -4.58
CA ILE A 172 10.33 -4.86 -4.86
C ILE A 172 9.14 -4.55 -5.78
N GLY A 173 8.40 -3.49 -5.46
CA GLY A 173 7.17 -3.06 -6.13
C GLY A 173 5.90 -3.64 -5.51
N THR A 174 5.97 -4.67 -4.65
CA THR A 174 4.77 -5.21 -4.01
C THR A 174 4.24 -4.22 -2.98
N ARG A 175 2.95 -3.85 -3.09
CA ARG A 175 2.26 -3.14 -2.02
C ARG A 175 1.98 -4.12 -0.89
N VAL A 176 2.36 -3.74 0.31
CA VAL A 176 2.20 -4.53 1.52
C VAL A 176 1.66 -3.66 2.65
N GLU A 177 0.87 -4.26 3.50
CA GLU A 177 0.67 -3.85 4.88
C GLU A 177 1.55 -4.74 5.76
N VAL A 178 2.32 -4.12 6.66
CA VAL A 178 3.16 -4.82 7.61
C VAL A 178 2.77 -4.39 9.01
N GLN A 179 2.56 -5.37 9.88
CA GLN A 179 2.26 -5.18 11.29
C GLN A 179 3.40 -5.76 12.13
N GLY A 180 3.65 -5.16 13.28
CA GLY A 180 4.65 -5.62 14.22
C GLY A 180 4.99 -4.61 15.31
N GLN A 181 6.25 -4.64 15.75
CA GLN A 181 6.75 -3.82 16.84
C GLN A 181 7.82 -2.84 16.34
N ASP A 182 7.64 -1.55 16.62
CA ASP A 182 8.69 -0.56 16.38
C ASP A 182 9.84 -0.77 17.37
N MET A 183 11.06 -0.87 16.83
CA MET A 183 12.28 -1.01 17.60
C MET A 183 12.94 0.36 17.84
N PRO A 184 13.80 0.51 18.87
CA PRO A 184 14.48 1.77 19.17
C PRO A 184 15.36 2.35 18.04
N ASP A 185 15.79 1.50 17.09
CA ASP A 185 16.58 1.89 15.91
C ASP A 185 15.73 2.32 14.71
N GLU A 186 14.45 2.64 14.95
CA GLU A 186 13.43 2.97 13.96
C GLU A 186 13.08 1.85 12.97
N VAL A 187 13.56 0.62 13.17
CA VAL A 187 13.18 -0.55 12.37
C VAL A 187 11.88 -1.16 12.90
N LEU A 188 10.93 -1.47 12.01
CA LEU A 188 9.74 -2.24 12.37
C LEU A 188 10.09 -3.74 12.33
N ARG A 189 9.98 -4.44 13.45
CA ARG A 189 10.10 -5.90 13.48
C ARG A 189 8.75 -6.51 13.14
N ALA A 190 8.62 -7.06 11.94
CA ALA A 190 7.37 -7.59 11.43
C ALA A 190 6.95 -8.89 12.12
N SER A 191 5.72 -8.89 12.66
CA SER A 191 4.98 -10.10 13.01
C SER A 191 4.25 -10.63 11.78
N HIS A 192 3.68 -9.74 10.96
CA HIS A 192 2.89 -10.09 9.78
C HIS A 192 3.20 -9.20 8.57
N ILE A 193 3.18 -9.79 7.37
CA ILE A 193 3.32 -9.08 6.09
C ILE A 193 2.20 -9.53 5.16
N TYR A 194 1.31 -8.60 4.81
CA TYR A 194 0.14 -8.81 3.96
C TYR A 194 0.29 -8.01 2.66
N PRO A 195 0.57 -8.65 1.52
CA PRO A 195 0.45 -8.02 0.21
C PRO A 195 -0.98 -7.54 -0.06
N ASP A 196 -1.13 -6.43 -0.78
CA ASP A 196 -2.45 -5.85 -1.07
C ASP A 196 -3.32 -6.79 -1.93
N ARG A 197 -4.65 -6.78 -1.67
CA ARG A 197 -5.66 -7.66 -2.28
C ARG A 197 -6.07 -7.14 -3.67
N SER A 198 -5.14 -7.17 -4.62
CA SER A 198 -5.36 -6.62 -5.98
C SER A 198 -5.56 -7.72 -7.04
N GLN A 199 -6.44 -7.46 -8.03
CA GLN A 199 -6.79 -8.41 -9.12
C GLN A 199 -5.62 -8.68 -10.08
N ALA A 200 -4.60 -7.83 -10.04
CA ALA A 200 -3.29 -8.05 -10.60
C ALA A 200 -2.32 -7.27 -9.69
N PRO A 201 -1.18 -7.84 -9.31
CA PRO A 201 -0.20 -7.18 -8.46
C PRO A 201 0.51 -6.09 -9.26
N PHE A 202 -0.22 -5.04 -9.65
CA PHE A 202 0.34 -3.85 -10.27
C PHE A 202 1.08 -3.07 -9.18
N GLY A 203 2.39 -3.24 -9.14
CA GLY A 203 3.31 -2.44 -8.36
C GLY A 203 3.90 -1.33 -9.21
N THR A 204 4.48 -0.33 -8.56
CA THR A 204 5.38 0.60 -9.24
C THR A 204 6.78 0.48 -8.72
N MET A 205 7.72 0.59 -9.64
CA MET A 205 9.14 0.46 -9.36
C MET A 205 9.87 1.62 -10.02
N PHE A 206 10.73 2.29 -9.26
CA PHE A 206 11.68 3.26 -9.80
C PHE A 206 13.02 2.56 -9.98
N GLY A 207 13.64 2.74 -11.14
CA GLY A 207 14.91 2.12 -11.45
C GLY A 207 15.56 2.69 -12.69
N THR A 208 16.76 2.20 -12.96
CA THR A 208 17.55 2.55 -14.13
C THR A 208 17.41 1.45 -15.17
N ILE A 209 17.18 1.82 -16.43
CA ILE A 209 17.22 0.87 -17.56
C ILE A 209 18.67 0.44 -17.76
N LEU A 210 18.94 -0.87 -17.75
CA LEU A 210 20.27 -1.43 -18.01
C LEU A 210 20.43 -1.89 -19.45
N SER A 211 19.40 -2.53 -20.02
CA SER A 211 19.39 -2.95 -21.41
C SER A 211 17.97 -3.13 -21.94
N ILE A 212 17.81 -3.06 -23.26
CA ILE A 212 16.54 -3.23 -23.97
C ILE A 212 16.79 -4.22 -25.11
N GLN A 213 16.03 -5.31 -25.14
CA GLN A 213 16.14 -6.38 -26.12
C GLN A 213 14.75 -6.79 -26.58
N GLY A 214 14.29 -6.25 -27.71
CA GLY A 214 12.95 -6.49 -28.24
C GLY A 214 11.87 -6.10 -27.22
N ASN A 215 11.10 -7.09 -26.77
CA ASN A 215 10.04 -6.91 -25.77
C ASN A 215 10.54 -7.08 -24.32
N ARG A 216 11.84 -7.16 -24.06
CA ARG A 216 12.39 -7.37 -22.72
C ARG A 216 13.30 -6.22 -22.33
N ILE A 217 13.15 -5.74 -21.11
CA ILE A 217 13.98 -4.69 -20.51
C ILE A 217 14.63 -5.25 -19.25
N GLU A 218 15.94 -5.08 -19.13
CA GLU A 218 16.64 -5.30 -17.87
C GLU A 218 16.72 -3.99 -17.11
N ILE A 219 16.33 -3.96 -15.85
CA ILE A 219 16.33 -2.77 -15.01
C ILE A 219 17.09 -3.02 -13.70
N ARG A 220 17.66 -1.95 -13.13
CA ARG A 220 18.18 -1.93 -11.75
C ARG A 220 17.26 -1.07 -10.89
N PRO A 221 16.50 -1.65 -9.96
CA PRO A 221 15.68 -0.86 -9.04
C PRO A 221 16.57 0.06 -8.18
N ARG A 222 16.09 1.26 -7.86
CA ARG A 222 16.88 2.37 -7.25
C ARG A 222 17.61 2.00 -5.94
N PHE A 223 17.12 1.02 -5.19
CA PHE A 223 17.65 0.67 -3.87
C PHE A 223 18.16 -0.78 -3.78
N THR A 224 18.54 -1.38 -4.90
CA THR A 224 19.21 -2.68 -4.94
C THR A 224 20.31 -2.71 -6.00
N SER A 225 21.31 -3.57 -5.81
CA SER A 225 22.29 -3.93 -6.83
C SER A 225 21.75 -4.96 -7.83
N ASP A 226 20.66 -5.64 -7.47
CA ASP A 226 20.07 -6.71 -8.27
C ASP A 226 19.50 -6.19 -9.58
N LYS A 227 19.52 -7.06 -10.57
CA LYS A 227 18.94 -6.81 -11.88
C LYS A 227 17.61 -7.52 -12.00
N LEU A 228 16.66 -6.88 -12.68
CA LEU A 228 15.35 -7.44 -12.94
C LEU A 228 15.06 -7.43 -14.43
N ALA A 229 14.66 -8.59 -14.95
CA ALA A 229 14.14 -8.69 -16.30
C ALA A 229 12.62 -8.48 -16.30
N VAL A 230 12.16 -7.58 -17.15
CA VAL A 230 10.76 -7.18 -17.27
C VAL A 230 10.34 -7.26 -18.74
N SER A 231 9.26 -7.97 -19.01
CA SER A 231 8.66 -8.07 -20.34
C SER A 231 7.69 -6.91 -20.59
N LEU A 232 7.63 -6.40 -21.81
CA LEU A 232 6.68 -5.38 -22.23
C LEU A 232 5.34 -6.02 -22.58
N LYS A 233 4.23 -5.50 -22.04
CA LYS A 233 2.90 -5.85 -22.56
C LYS A 233 2.74 -5.40 -24.01
N PRO A 234 1.96 -6.10 -24.85
CA PRO A 234 1.69 -5.68 -26.23
C PRO A 234 1.18 -4.24 -26.35
N ALA A 235 0.40 -3.76 -25.37
CA ALA A 235 -0.10 -2.38 -25.31
C ALA A 235 0.62 -1.53 -24.24
N CYS A 236 1.92 -1.77 -24.03
CA CYS A 236 2.69 -1.00 -23.07
C CYS A 236 2.71 0.50 -23.45
N ARG A 237 2.38 1.35 -22.49
CA ARG A 237 2.40 2.81 -22.66
C ARG A 237 3.77 3.35 -22.29
N PHE A 238 4.35 4.18 -23.15
CA PHE A 238 5.60 4.87 -22.87
C PHE A 238 5.31 6.36 -22.72
N MET A 239 5.75 6.94 -21.61
CA MET A 239 5.56 8.35 -21.31
C MET A 239 6.86 8.97 -20.80
N GLN A 240 6.95 10.29 -20.89
CA GLN A 240 7.99 11.08 -20.24
C GLN A 240 7.33 12.15 -19.38
N GLN A 241 7.81 12.29 -18.14
CA GLN A 241 7.38 13.35 -17.25
C GLN A 241 8.20 14.63 -17.51
N ALA A 242 7.51 15.72 -17.81
CA ALA A 242 8.07 17.06 -17.74
C ALA A 242 7.55 17.75 -16.48
N THR A 243 8.44 18.10 -15.54
CA THR A 243 8.10 18.95 -14.39
C THR A 243 7.94 20.38 -14.87
N LEU A 244 6.87 21.05 -14.42
CA LEU A 244 6.53 22.40 -14.87
C LEU A 244 6.52 23.39 -13.70
N PRO A 245 6.84 24.67 -13.94
CA PRO A 245 6.70 25.72 -12.94
C PRO A 245 5.22 26.04 -12.65
N GLU A 246 4.95 26.67 -11.51
CA GLU A 246 3.58 27.01 -11.07
C GLU A 246 2.82 27.90 -12.04
N ASN A 247 3.51 28.84 -12.68
CA ASN A 247 2.94 29.74 -13.69
C ASN A 247 2.54 29.03 -15.00
N ALA A 248 2.80 27.73 -15.15
CA ALA A 248 2.35 26.95 -16.29
C ALA A 248 0.84 26.65 -16.26
N ILE A 249 0.21 26.73 -15.08
CA ILE A 249 -1.22 26.49 -14.90
C ILE A 249 -2.01 27.70 -15.39
N LYS A 250 -3.00 27.46 -16.26
CA LYS A 250 -3.90 28.51 -16.75
C LYS A 250 -5.36 28.06 -16.66
N VAL A 251 -6.23 28.99 -16.26
CA VAL A 251 -7.68 28.80 -16.35
C VAL A 251 -8.06 28.45 -17.80
N GLY A 252 -9.00 27.52 -17.94
CA GLY A 252 -9.44 26.95 -19.21
C GLY A 252 -8.71 25.67 -19.61
N GLN A 253 -7.56 25.34 -18.99
CA GLN A 253 -6.82 24.13 -19.31
C GLN A 253 -7.52 22.85 -18.82
N HIS A 254 -7.37 21.78 -19.60
CA HIS A 254 -7.69 20.45 -19.10
C HIS A 254 -6.58 19.96 -18.17
N VAL A 255 -6.96 19.57 -16.97
CA VAL A 255 -6.04 19.12 -15.94
C VAL A 255 -6.58 17.86 -15.27
N THR A 256 -5.67 17.05 -14.76
CA THR A 256 -5.99 15.92 -13.88
C THR A 256 -5.36 16.17 -12.53
N PHE A 257 -6.20 16.40 -11.53
CA PHE A 257 -5.80 16.35 -10.15
C PHE A 257 -5.79 14.90 -9.69
N TRP A 258 -4.80 14.59 -8.89
CA TRP A 258 -4.70 13.31 -8.22
C TRP A 258 -4.71 13.56 -6.71
N GLY A 259 -5.62 12.87 -6.01
CA GLY A 259 -5.90 13.20 -4.63
C GLY A 259 -6.90 12.26 -3.98
N GLU A 260 -7.30 12.60 -2.78
CA GLU A 260 -8.28 11.83 -2.01
C GLU A 260 -9.60 12.60 -1.89
N ALA A 261 -10.70 11.85 -1.92
CA ALA A 261 -11.98 12.38 -1.44
C ALA A 261 -11.88 12.48 0.09
N ARG A 262 -12.09 13.66 0.65
CA ARG A 262 -12.10 13.85 2.10
C ARG A 262 -13.30 13.08 2.70
N GLY A 263 -13.07 12.24 3.72
CA GLY A 263 -14.13 11.48 4.41
C GLY A 263 -14.21 9.96 4.16
N GLN A 264 -13.14 9.27 3.71
CA GLN A 264 -13.15 7.78 3.65
C GLN A 264 -11.97 7.09 4.34
N SER A 265 -10.86 7.78 4.56
CA SER A 265 -9.64 7.24 5.17
C SER A 265 -9.25 8.15 6.33
N GLY A 266 -9.27 7.63 7.56
CA GLY A 266 -9.22 8.39 8.81
C GLY A 266 -7.87 9.03 9.13
N GLY A 267 -7.39 9.96 8.30
CA GLY A 267 -6.10 10.62 8.47
C GLY A 267 -6.10 12.14 8.54
N LEU A 268 -7.14 12.83 8.07
CA LEU A 268 -7.12 14.30 7.99
C LEU A 268 -8.47 14.90 8.38
N GLN A 269 -8.53 15.50 9.57
CA GLN A 269 -9.69 16.22 10.08
C GLN A 269 -10.10 17.36 9.12
N LEU A 270 -11.40 17.62 9.04
CA LEU A 270 -11.95 18.79 8.34
C LEU A 270 -11.52 20.04 9.12
N GLU A 271 -11.01 21.05 8.41
CA GLU A 271 -10.89 22.40 8.98
C GLU A 271 -12.25 23.11 8.79
N ASP A 272 -12.55 24.09 9.64
CA ASP A 272 -13.80 24.83 9.57
C ASP A 272 -13.96 25.51 8.19
N GLY A 273 -15.02 25.16 7.46
CA GLY A 273 -15.38 25.74 6.15
C GLY A 273 -15.24 24.83 4.93
N ASP A 274 -14.65 23.64 5.07
CA ASP A 274 -14.48 22.70 3.96
C ASP A 274 -15.67 21.75 3.76
N LYS A 275 -15.98 21.41 2.50
CA LYS A 275 -17.15 20.57 2.15
C LYS A 275 -16.74 19.10 1.96
N PRO A 276 -17.66 18.14 2.21
CA PRO A 276 -17.42 16.71 1.91
C PRO A 276 -17.11 16.41 0.43
N SER A 277 -17.47 17.32 -0.48
CA SER A 277 -17.16 17.22 -1.90
C SER A 277 -15.77 17.71 -2.28
N ASP A 278 -15.05 18.36 -1.35
CA ASP A 278 -13.76 18.97 -1.63
C ASP A 278 -12.68 17.89 -1.76
N VAL A 279 -11.76 18.11 -2.71
CA VAL A 279 -10.70 17.16 -3.03
C VAL A 279 -9.37 17.75 -2.62
N LYS A 280 -8.64 17.06 -1.73
CA LYS A 280 -7.25 17.42 -1.44
C LYS A 280 -6.36 16.86 -2.54
N ALA A 281 -5.70 17.74 -3.29
CA ALA A 281 -4.82 17.36 -4.38
C ALA A 281 -3.37 17.19 -3.90
N LEU A 282 -2.77 16.06 -4.23
CA LEU A 282 -1.38 15.72 -3.95
C LEU A 282 -0.47 16.03 -5.14
N ALA A 283 -1.00 16.00 -6.36
CA ALA A 283 -0.27 16.36 -7.57
C ALA A 283 -1.23 16.86 -8.67
N LEU A 284 -0.67 17.66 -9.58
CA LEU A 284 -1.37 18.14 -10.77
C LEU A 284 -0.69 17.67 -12.04
N VAL A 285 -1.44 17.00 -12.92
CA VAL A 285 -1.00 16.66 -14.27
C VAL A 285 -1.75 17.52 -15.28
N LEU A 286 -1.01 18.32 -16.05
CA LEU A 286 -1.57 19.10 -17.16
C LEU A 286 -1.79 18.23 -18.40
N GLY A 287 -2.92 18.43 -19.07
CA GLY A 287 -3.29 17.75 -20.31
C GLY A 287 -4.16 16.51 -20.09
N ASN A 288 -4.15 15.63 -21.10
CA ASN A 288 -5.06 14.47 -21.18
C ASN A 288 -4.43 13.18 -20.64
N ASN A 289 -3.11 13.15 -20.50
CA ASN A 289 -2.41 12.02 -19.90
C ASN A 289 -2.47 12.10 -18.37
N ARG A 290 -2.38 10.93 -17.73
CA ARG A 290 -2.36 10.79 -16.27
C ARG A 290 -1.44 9.65 -15.87
N PHE A 291 -0.94 9.73 -14.64
CA PHE A 291 -0.27 8.59 -14.04
C PHE A 291 -1.23 7.39 -13.95
N PRO A 292 -0.71 6.17 -14.11
CA PRO A 292 -1.48 4.96 -13.90
C PRO A 292 -1.95 4.89 -12.44
N SER A 293 -3.25 4.67 -12.25
CA SER A 293 -3.81 4.49 -10.91
C SER A 293 -3.29 3.22 -10.26
N ALA A 294 -2.84 3.31 -9.01
CA ALA A 294 -2.83 2.11 -8.17
C ALA A 294 -4.26 1.52 -8.15
N GLN A 295 -4.38 0.19 -8.22
CA GLN A 295 -5.68 -0.46 -8.06
C GLN A 295 -5.80 -0.94 -6.61
N GLY A 296 -6.99 -0.80 -6.01
CA GLY A 296 -7.25 -1.18 -4.62
C GLY A 296 -8.37 -0.34 -4.02
N GLU A 297 -8.96 -0.77 -2.90
CA GLU A 297 -10.05 -0.03 -2.25
C GLU A 297 -9.59 1.33 -1.70
N ASN A 298 -8.31 1.46 -1.35
CA ASN A 298 -7.69 2.67 -0.81
C ASN A 298 -6.78 3.38 -1.83
N ALA A 299 -6.99 3.16 -3.13
CA ALA A 299 -6.24 3.85 -4.17
C ALA A 299 -6.69 5.31 -4.29
N PRO A 300 -5.77 6.28 -4.42
CA PRO A 300 -6.18 7.67 -4.56
C PRO A 300 -6.86 7.90 -5.93
N ARG A 301 -7.79 8.85 -5.96
CA ARG A 301 -8.70 9.07 -7.09
C ARG A 301 -8.19 10.16 -8.01
N TYR A 302 -8.53 10.04 -9.29
CA TYR A 302 -8.23 11.04 -10.30
C TYR A 302 -9.47 11.86 -10.58
N TYR A 303 -9.31 13.18 -10.59
CA TYR A 303 -10.31 14.16 -10.94
C TYR A 303 -9.82 14.93 -12.15
N SER A 304 -10.34 14.57 -13.32
CA SER A 304 -9.98 15.18 -14.59
C SER A 304 -11.09 16.11 -15.05
N GLY A 305 -10.73 17.28 -15.57
CA GLY A 305 -11.71 18.26 -16.03
C GLY A 305 -11.06 19.56 -16.50
N GLN A 306 -11.89 20.57 -16.72
CA GLN A 306 -11.44 21.90 -17.09
C GLN A 306 -11.22 22.75 -15.84
N LEU A 307 -10.03 23.33 -15.69
CA LEU A 307 -9.75 24.28 -14.63
C LEU A 307 -10.53 25.57 -14.90
N ILE A 308 -11.44 25.96 -14.01
CA ILE A 308 -12.32 27.12 -14.22
C ILE A 308 -12.00 28.28 -13.28
N SER A 309 -11.27 28.05 -12.19
CA SER A 309 -10.72 29.12 -11.36
C SER A 309 -9.44 28.68 -10.65
N LEU A 310 -8.55 29.65 -10.38
CA LEU A 310 -7.39 29.54 -9.50
C LEU A 310 -7.58 30.36 -8.21
N GLU A 311 -8.33 31.47 -8.27
CA GLU A 311 -8.58 32.38 -7.16
C GLU A 311 -10.08 32.72 -7.04
N PRO A 312 -10.64 32.86 -5.82
CA PRO A 312 -9.99 32.67 -4.52
C PRO A 312 -9.75 31.19 -4.17
N ASN A 313 -10.26 30.26 -4.98
CA ASN A 313 -10.09 28.82 -4.80
C ASN A 313 -9.91 28.13 -6.14
N VAL A 314 -9.10 27.07 -6.15
CA VAL A 314 -8.95 26.21 -7.32
C VAL A 314 -10.26 25.46 -7.57
N GLN A 315 -10.84 25.62 -8.76
CA GLN A 315 -12.08 24.95 -9.14
C GLN A 315 -11.92 24.17 -10.44
N LEU A 316 -12.42 22.93 -10.43
CA LEU A 316 -12.39 22.02 -11.56
C LEU A 316 -13.81 21.70 -12.01
N LYS A 317 -14.12 21.96 -13.28
CA LYS A 317 -15.35 21.51 -13.93
C LYS A 317 -15.15 20.11 -14.49
N LEU A 318 -15.83 19.14 -13.92
CA LEU A 318 -15.79 17.74 -14.35
C LEU A 318 -16.54 17.56 -15.69
N PRO A 319 -16.28 16.45 -16.43
CA PRO A 319 -17.02 16.12 -17.65
C PRO A 319 -18.54 16.01 -17.46
N SER A 320 -19.00 15.71 -16.24
CA SER A 320 -20.42 15.72 -15.87
C SER A 320 -21.05 17.12 -15.83
N GLY A 321 -20.25 18.18 -15.97
CA GLY A 321 -20.68 19.57 -15.81
C GLY A 321 -20.58 20.09 -14.38
N GLN A 322 -20.43 19.22 -13.38
CA GLN A 322 -20.28 19.59 -11.98
C GLN A 322 -18.95 20.30 -11.73
N ALA A 323 -18.99 21.42 -11.00
CA ALA A 323 -17.79 22.07 -10.47
C ALA A 323 -17.47 21.51 -9.07
N ILE A 324 -16.20 21.21 -8.84
CA ILE A 324 -15.67 20.80 -7.53
C ILE A 324 -14.54 21.74 -7.11
N ARG A 325 -14.40 21.95 -5.81
CA ARG A 325 -13.27 22.68 -5.23
C ARG A 325 -12.11 21.73 -5.03
N ILE A 326 -10.93 22.17 -5.45
CA ILE A 326 -9.67 21.48 -5.22
C ILE A 326 -8.89 22.25 -4.15
N LEU A 327 -8.38 21.53 -3.17
CA LEU A 327 -7.52 22.04 -2.12
C LEU A 327 -6.07 21.60 -2.46
N PRO A 328 -5.30 22.43 -3.18
CA PRO A 328 -3.91 22.12 -3.46
C PRO A 328 -3.11 22.11 -2.14
N THR A 329 -2.13 21.21 -2.05
CA THR A 329 -1.15 21.23 -0.96
C THR A 329 -0.11 22.31 -1.19
N ALA A 330 0.53 22.80 -0.11
CA ALA A 330 1.52 23.87 -0.17
C ALA A 330 2.73 23.57 -1.08
N GLN A 331 2.98 22.29 -1.39
CA GLN A 331 4.06 21.84 -2.29
C GLN A 331 3.52 20.84 -3.31
N MET A 332 2.44 21.21 -4.01
CA MET A 332 1.85 20.35 -5.04
C MET A 332 2.70 20.40 -6.31
N PRO A 333 3.36 19.29 -6.71
CA PRO A 333 4.16 19.30 -7.91
C PRO A 333 3.26 19.28 -9.15
N ILE A 334 3.73 19.97 -10.20
CA ILE A 334 3.01 20.12 -11.46
C ILE A 334 3.82 19.42 -12.53
N ALA A 335 3.17 18.54 -13.28
CA ALA A 335 3.80 17.79 -14.34
C ALA A 335 2.94 17.75 -15.60
N ARG A 336 3.59 17.45 -16.71
CA ARG A 336 2.94 17.01 -17.94
C ARG A 336 3.50 15.65 -18.31
N LEU A 337 2.62 14.76 -18.75
CA LEU A 337 3.02 13.46 -19.28
C LEU A 337 2.90 13.49 -20.80
N ASN A 338 4.04 13.39 -21.47
CA ASN A 338 4.11 13.31 -22.94
C ASN A 338 4.19 11.84 -23.34
N THR A 339 3.40 11.43 -24.33
CA THR A 339 3.54 10.09 -24.91
C THR A 339 4.83 10.02 -25.71
N ILE A 340 5.63 8.98 -25.48
CA ILE A 340 6.85 8.68 -26.23
C ILE A 340 6.73 7.29 -26.87
N THR A 341 7.73 6.89 -27.63
CA THR A 341 7.82 5.55 -28.23
C THR A 341 8.86 4.70 -27.50
N LEU A 342 8.86 3.39 -27.75
CA LEU A 342 9.88 2.47 -27.22
C LEU A 342 11.30 2.91 -27.59
N ASN A 343 11.50 3.50 -28.77
CA ASN A 343 12.82 3.93 -29.26
C ASN A 343 13.41 5.10 -28.48
N ALA A 344 12.61 5.82 -27.68
CA ALA A 344 13.10 6.88 -26.80
C ALA A 344 13.71 6.32 -25.49
N LEU A 345 13.56 5.01 -25.24
CA LEU A 345 14.18 4.35 -24.11
C LEU A 345 15.63 3.98 -24.43
N HIS A 346 16.53 4.26 -23.50
CA HIS A 346 17.95 3.97 -23.61
C HIS A 346 18.53 3.49 -22.28
N PRO A 347 19.57 2.63 -22.31
CA PRO A 347 20.33 2.29 -21.11
C PRO A 347 20.83 3.53 -20.35
N GLY A 348 20.79 3.49 -19.03
CA GLY A 348 21.18 4.57 -18.12
C GLY A 348 20.03 5.50 -17.71
N GLN A 349 18.88 5.48 -18.39
CA GLN A 349 17.75 6.33 -18.03
C GLN A 349 17.04 5.86 -16.76
N GLU A 350 16.64 6.82 -15.93
CA GLU A 350 15.75 6.58 -14.79
C GLU A 350 14.29 6.58 -15.23
N ALA A 351 13.53 5.61 -14.74
CA ALA A 351 12.13 5.46 -15.07
C ALA A 351 11.31 4.86 -13.92
N MET A 352 10.01 5.15 -13.96
CA MET A 352 9.00 4.44 -13.21
C MET A 352 8.37 3.37 -14.10
N PHE A 353 8.28 2.15 -13.60
CA PHE A 353 7.66 1.00 -14.26
C PHE A 353 6.40 0.60 -13.51
N VAL A 354 5.30 0.37 -14.22
CA VAL A 354 4.10 -0.28 -13.66
C VAL A 354 4.18 -1.76 -13.93
N LEU A 355 4.58 -2.50 -12.91
CA LEU A 355 4.92 -3.91 -13.00
C LEU A 355 3.75 -4.78 -12.54
N SER A 356 3.42 -5.82 -13.29
CA SER A 356 2.71 -6.98 -12.78
C SER A 356 3.64 -8.16 -12.66
N ARG A 357 3.41 -8.99 -11.65
CA ARG A 357 4.08 -10.29 -11.51
C ARG A 357 3.19 -11.40 -12.11
N HIS A 358 3.79 -12.29 -12.89
CA HIS A 358 3.17 -13.53 -13.33
C HIS A 358 3.32 -14.64 -12.27
N LYS A 359 2.56 -15.74 -12.44
CA LYS A 359 2.63 -16.90 -11.53
C LYS A 359 4.01 -17.56 -11.49
N ASP A 360 4.75 -17.48 -12.58
CA ASP A 360 6.12 -18.00 -12.73
C ASP A 360 7.19 -17.06 -12.14
N SER A 361 6.79 -15.98 -11.46
CA SER A 361 7.66 -14.94 -10.93
C SER A 361 8.36 -14.04 -11.96
N SER A 362 8.04 -14.16 -13.25
CA SER A 362 8.43 -13.15 -14.23
C SER A 362 7.62 -11.86 -14.04
N PHE A 363 8.16 -10.76 -14.55
CA PHE A 363 7.51 -9.45 -14.48
C PHE A 363 7.13 -8.99 -15.88
N GLU A 364 5.96 -8.37 -15.97
CA GLU A 364 5.52 -7.62 -17.13
C GLU A 364 5.31 -6.16 -16.75
N THR A 365 5.56 -5.23 -17.67
CA THR A 365 5.22 -3.83 -17.50
C THR A 365 4.15 -3.39 -18.49
N SER A 366 3.16 -2.67 -17.98
CA SER A 366 2.11 -2.05 -18.80
C SER A 366 2.39 -0.59 -19.11
N THR A 367 3.26 0.05 -18.33
CA THR A 367 3.56 1.48 -18.46
C THR A 367 4.98 1.77 -18.01
N ILE A 368 5.71 2.56 -18.79
CA ILE A 368 7.02 3.10 -18.43
C ILE A 368 6.94 4.62 -18.51
N ILE A 369 7.39 5.30 -17.46
CA ILE A 369 7.44 6.77 -17.40
C ILE A 369 8.88 7.20 -17.13
N LEU A 370 9.52 7.81 -18.13
CA LEU A 370 10.85 8.42 -17.99
C LEU A 370 10.79 9.67 -17.12
N ASP A 371 11.88 9.94 -16.40
CA ASP A 371 12.06 11.13 -15.55
C ASP A 371 10.97 11.30 -14.48
N ALA A 372 10.30 10.19 -14.16
CA ALA A 372 9.20 10.18 -13.22
C ALA A 372 9.71 10.57 -11.84
N SER A 373 9.21 11.70 -11.32
CA SER A 373 9.50 12.09 -9.95
C SER A 373 8.75 11.16 -9.01
N PRO A 374 9.42 10.55 -8.01
CA PRO A 374 8.75 9.74 -7.00
C PRO A 374 7.71 10.53 -6.20
N TRP A 375 7.77 11.87 -6.21
CA TRP A 375 6.79 12.77 -5.60
C TRP A 375 5.53 12.98 -6.44
N VAL A 376 5.65 12.96 -7.77
CA VAL A 376 4.53 13.19 -8.71
C VAL A 376 3.83 11.87 -9.04
N GLY A 377 4.61 10.80 -9.20
CA GLY A 377 4.10 9.48 -9.54
C GLY A 377 3.31 8.84 -8.42
N TYR A 378 3.68 9.10 -7.15
CA TYR A 378 2.94 8.64 -5.99
C TYR A 378 2.91 9.61 -4.78
N GLY A 379 2.44 10.86 -4.93
CA GLY A 379 1.69 11.65 -3.94
C GLY A 379 2.12 11.38 -2.50
N GLY A 380 2.97 12.27 -1.99
CA GLY A 380 3.61 12.15 -0.67
C GLY A 380 2.65 11.95 0.51
#